data_AF-A0A8J6KJM4-F1
#
_entry.id   AF-A0A8J6KJM4-F1
#
_cell.length_a   1.000
_cell.length_b   1.000
_cell.length_c   1.000
_cell.angle_alpha   90.00
_cell.angle_beta   90.00
_cell.angle_gamma   90.00
#
_symmetry.space_group_name_H-M   'P 1'
#
loop_
_entity.id
_entity.type
_entity.pdbx_description
1 polymer ?
#
loop_
_entity_poly.entity_id
_entity_poly.type
_entity_poly.pdbx_seq_one_letter_code
_entity_poly.pdbx_strand_id
1 'polypeptide(L)'
;MNLSTRLLFFQITGPAGTGKTESVKALGHQLGRFVLVFNCDETFDFQAMGRIFVGLCQVGAWGCFDEFNRLEERMLSAVSQQVQCIQEALREHSNPNYDKTSAPITCELLNKQVKVSPDMAIFITMNPGYAGRSNLPDNLKKLFRSLAMTKPDRQLIAQVMLYSQGFRTAEVLANKIVPFFKLCDEQLSSQSHYDFGLRALKSVLVSAGNVKRERIQKIKREKEERGEAVDEGEIAENLPEQEVEFPPDLCSRVTFVNFTVTRSSLQSQCLNEVLKAERPDVDEKRSDLLKLQGEFQLRLRQLEKSLLQALNEVKGRILDDDTIITTLENLKREAAEVTRKVEETDIVMQEVETVSQQYLPLSTACSSIYFTMESLKQVHFLYQYSLQFFLDIYHNVLYENPNLKGATDHTQRLSIITKDLFQVAFNRVARGMLHQDHITFAMLLARIKLKGTMGEPTYDAEFQHFLRGKEIVLSAGSTPKIQGLTVEQAEAVVRLSCLPAFKDLIAKVQADEQFGIWLDSSSPEQTVPYLWSEETPTSESDPGPCHSLSEP
;
A
#
# COMPACT_ATOMS: atom_id res chain seq x y z
N MET A 1 24.08 -39.48 21.44
CA MET A 1 23.75 -38.73 22.68
C MET A 1 22.95 -39.65 23.58
N ASN A 2 23.52 -40.13 24.69
CA ASN A 2 22.77 -40.83 25.73
C ASN A 2 21.95 -39.78 26.49
N LEU A 3 20.71 -39.54 26.05
CA LEU A 3 19.76 -38.77 26.85
C LEU A 3 19.46 -39.60 28.11
N SER A 4 19.88 -39.10 29.28
CA SER A 4 19.48 -39.65 30.57
C SER A 4 17.97 -39.87 30.60
N THR A 5 17.50 -40.98 31.16
CA THR A 5 16.10 -41.42 31.24
C THR A 5 15.10 -40.36 31.74
N ARG A 6 15.58 -39.32 32.43
CA ARG A 6 14.80 -38.13 32.82
C ARG A 6 14.48 -37.15 31.67
N LEU A 7 14.94 -37.39 30.45
CA LEU A 7 14.72 -36.56 29.26
C LEU A 7 13.63 -37.11 28.31
N LEU A 8 12.87 -38.13 28.70
CA LEU A 8 11.88 -38.78 27.82
C LEU A 8 10.42 -38.45 28.17
N PHE A 9 10.17 -37.68 29.25
CA PHE A 9 8.81 -37.38 29.73
C PHE A 9 8.65 -35.91 30.06
N PHE A 10 7.87 -35.18 29.25
CA PHE A 10 7.68 -33.73 29.41
C PHE A 10 6.21 -33.33 29.47
N GLN A 11 5.92 -32.35 30.33
CA GLN A 11 4.67 -31.58 30.30
C GLN A 11 4.96 -30.20 29.72
N ILE A 12 4.30 -29.88 28.61
CA ILE A 12 4.44 -28.60 27.92
C ILE A 12 3.19 -27.78 28.23
N THR A 13 3.37 -26.69 28.96
CA THR A 13 2.27 -25.83 29.42
C THR A 13 2.37 -24.46 28.78
N GLY A 14 1.24 -23.84 28.47
CA GLY A 14 1.22 -22.48 27.93
C GLY A 14 -0.14 -22.15 27.30
N PRO A 15 -0.40 -20.87 26.98
CA PRO A 15 -1.64 -20.44 26.34
C PRO A 15 -1.96 -21.21 25.05
N ALA A 16 -3.23 -21.22 24.65
CA ALA A 16 -3.63 -21.79 23.37
C ALA A 16 -2.88 -21.11 22.21
N GLY A 17 -2.49 -21.88 21.19
CA GLY A 17 -1.81 -21.34 20.00
C GLY A 17 -0.32 -21.00 20.17
N THR A 18 0.33 -21.46 21.25
CA THR A 18 1.78 -21.27 21.50
C THR A 18 2.70 -22.28 20.80
N GLY A 19 2.16 -23.18 19.96
CA GLY A 19 2.96 -24.13 19.19
C GLY A 19 3.50 -25.32 19.99
N LYS A 20 2.82 -25.73 21.07
CA LYS A 20 3.26 -26.82 21.96
C LYS A 20 3.44 -28.14 21.21
N THR A 21 2.42 -28.56 20.49
CA THR A 21 2.40 -29.81 19.71
C THR A 21 3.40 -29.76 18.55
N GLU A 22 3.45 -28.62 17.85
CA GLU A 22 4.40 -28.37 16.76
C GLU A 22 5.85 -28.42 17.23
N SER A 23 6.15 -27.95 18.44
CA SER A 23 7.49 -28.00 19.03
C SER A 23 7.94 -29.44 19.27
N VAL A 24 7.04 -30.32 19.74
CA VAL A 24 7.34 -31.75 19.90
C VAL A 24 7.58 -32.41 18.55
N LYS A 25 6.74 -32.12 17.55
CA LYS A 25 6.92 -32.64 16.18
C LYS A 25 8.25 -32.18 15.57
N ALA A 26 8.59 -30.89 15.71
CA ALA A 26 9.83 -30.32 15.19
C ALA A 26 11.06 -30.94 15.88
N LEU A 27 11.03 -31.09 17.21
CA LEU A 27 12.09 -31.74 17.96
C LEU A 27 12.27 -33.20 17.53
N GLY A 28 11.17 -33.95 17.40
CA GLY A 28 11.22 -35.33 16.92
C GLY A 28 11.78 -35.45 15.51
N HIS A 29 11.35 -34.57 14.59
CA HIS A 29 11.88 -34.51 13.23
C HIS A 29 13.39 -34.26 13.21
N GLN A 30 13.88 -33.28 13.99
CA GLN A 30 15.30 -32.96 14.08
C GLN A 30 16.15 -34.10 14.67
N LEU A 31 15.54 -34.94 15.52
CA LEU A 31 16.19 -36.08 16.14
C LEU A 31 15.94 -37.41 15.41
N GLY A 32 15.26 -37.39 14.26
CA GLY A 32 14.92 -38.59 13.49
C GLY A 32 13.96 -39.54 14.23
N ARG A 33 13.11 -39.01 15.13
CA ARG A 33 12.15 -39.78 15.93
C ARG A 33 10.76 -39.68 15.35
N PHE A 34 10.07 -40.82 15.29
CA PHE A 34 8.68 -40.87 14.82
C PHE A 34 7.73 -40.40 15.94
N VAL A 35 7.02 -39.30 15.70
CA VAL A 35 6.10 -38.68 16.68
C VAL A 35 4.66 -38.96 16.29
N LEU A 36 3.92 -39.63 17.16
CA LEU A 36 2.49 -39.85 17.07
C LEU A 36 1.75 -38.84 17.95
N VAL A 37 0.77 -38.14 17.38
CA VAL A 37 -0.01 -37.13 18.10
C VAL A 37 -1.41 -37.64 18.36
N PHE A 38 -1.81 -37.65 19.63
CA PHE A 38 -3.13 -38.05 20.09
C PHE A 38 -3.83 -36.83 20.66
N ASN A 39 -4.96 -36.43 20.07
CA ASN A 39 -5.77 -35.34 20.62
C ASN A 39 -6.69 -35.90 21.70
N CYS A 40 -6.45 -35.55 22.96
CA CYS A 40 -7.22 -36.09 24.08
C CYS A 40 -8.59 -35.42 24.20
N ASP A 41 -9.59 -36.21 24.54
CA ASP A 41 -10.93 -35.78 24.90
C ASP A 41 -11.47 -36.65 26.05
N GLU A 42 -12.66 -36.32 26.55
CA GLU A 42 -13.30 -37.01 27.68
C GLU A 42 -13.64 -38.49 27.41
N THR A 43 -13.62 -38.93 26.14
CA THR A 43 -13.97 -40.31 25.76
C THR A 43 -12.81 -41.30 25.90
N PHE A 44 -11.59 -40.80 26.12
CA PHE A 44 -10.42 -41.65 26.33
C PHE A 44 -10.50 -42.39 27.67
N ASP A 45 -10.71 -43.70 27.61
CA ASP A 45 -10.72 -44.59 28.76
C ASP A 45 -9.34 -45.18 29.09
N PHE A 46 -9.27 -45.88 30.22
CA PHE A 46 -8.02 -46.41 30.79
C PHE A 46 -7.41 -47.49 29.89
N GLN A 47 -8.28 -48.24 29.22
CA GLN A 47 -7.90 -49.33 28.32
C GLN A 47 -7.36 -48.79 27.00
N ALA A 48 -7.97 -47.74 26.44
CA ALA A 48 -7.49 -47.05 25.24
C ALA A 48 -6.11 -46.43 25.50
N MET A 49 -5.95 -45.68 26.59
CA MET A 49 -4.65 -45.10 26.98
C MET A 49 -3.58 -46.17 27.20
N GLY A 50 -3.93 -47.24 27.92
CA GLY A 50 -3.03 -48.37 28.14
C GLY A 50 -2.58 -49.02 26.83
N ARG A 51 -3.50 -49.29 25.89
CA ARG A 51 -3.16 -49.85 24.56
C ARG A 51 -2.23 -48.93 23.76
N ILE A 52 -2.45 -47.63 23.81
CA ILE A 52 -1.57 -46.65 23.14
C ILE A 52 -0.16 -46.72 23.75
N PHE A 53 -0.05 -46.73 25.09
CA PHE A 53 1.25 -46.85 25.74
C PHE A 53 1.96 -48.17 25.41
N VAL A 54 1.23 -49.28 25.35
CA VAL A 54 1.80 -50.56 24.90
C VAL A 54 2.40 -50.43 23.49
N GLY A 55 1.65 -49.82 22.56
CA GLY A 55 2.15 -49.59 21.20
C GLY A 55 3.39 -48.69 21.16
N LEU A 56 3.37 -47.56 21.89
CA LEU A 56 4.51 -46.65 21.98
C LEU A 56 5.75 -47.33 22.56
N CYS A 57 5.58 -48.12 23.63
CA CYS A 57 6.65 -48.89 24.27
C CYS A 57 7.28 -49.88 23.30
N GLN A 58 6.47 -50.63 22.55
CA GLN A 58 6.97 -51.65 21.63
C GLN A 58 7.66 -51.07 20.40
N VAL A 59 7.11 -49.97 19.85
CA VAL A 59 7.64 -49.34 18.63
C VAL A 59 8.84 -48.43 18.92
N GLY A 60 8.92 -47.84 20.12
CA GLY A 60 9.92 -46.80 20.41
C GLY A 60 9.57 -45.43 19.82
N ALA A 61 8.30 -45.21 19.49
CA ALA A 61 7.81 -43.94 18.99
C ALA A 61 7.61 -42.93 20.14
N TRP A 62 7.56 -41.65 19.79
CA TRP A 62 7.24 -40.57 20.72
C TRP A 62 5.73 -40.32 20.69
N GLY A 63 5.08 -40.39 21.85
CA GLY A 63 3.67 -40.04 22.00
C GLY A 63 3.50 -38.60 22.45
N CYS A 64 2.86 -37.76 21.65
CA CYS A 64 2.44 -36.41 22.03
C CYS A 64 0.94 -36.41 22.28
N PHE A 65 0.54 -36.36 23.55
CA PHE A 65 -0.84 -36.27 23.94
C PHE A 65 -1.24 -34.80 24.06
N ASP A 66 -1.90 -34.32 23.01
CA ASP A 66 -2.39 -32.98 22.93
C ASP A 66 -3.61 -32.80 23.83
N GLU A 67 -3.71 -31.65 24.49
CA GLU A 67 -4.85 -31.32 25.34
C GLU A 67 -5.12 -32.33 26.46
N PHE A 68 -4.05 -32.93 27.00
CA PHE A 68 -4.11 -34.03 27.97
C PHE A 68 -4.98 -33.72 29.20
N ASN A 69 -5.09 -32.45 29.56
CA ASN A 69 -5.93 -31.97 30.65
C ASN A 69 -7.45 -31.91 30.34
N ARG A 70 -7.91 -32.46 29.20
CA ARG A 70 -9.32 -32.75 28.91
C ARG A 70 -9.78 -34.09 29.46
N LEU A 71 -8.85 -34.97 29.81
CA LEU A 71 -9.18 -36.23 30.46
C LEU A 71 -9.78 -35.96 31.84
N GLU A 72 -10.78 -36.76 32.21
CA GLU A 72 -11.37 -36.67 33.55
C GLU A 72 -10.33 -36.97 34.64
N GLU A 73 -10.51 -36.38 35.82
CA GLU A 73 -9.58 -36.50 36.95
C GLU A 73 -9.32 -37.96 37.39
N ARG A 74 -10.35 -38.80 37.32
CA ARG A 74 -10.23 -40.24 37.59
C ARG A 74 -9.32 -40.93 36.58
N MET A 75 -9.40 -40.53 35.31
CA MET A 75 -8.57 -41.06 34.23
C MET A 75 -7.12 -40.61 34.35
N LEU A 76 -6.89 -39.32 34.64
CA LEU A 76 -5.56 -38.78 34.90
C LEU A 76 -4.85 -39.52 36.04
N SER A 77 -5.59 -39.81 37.12
CA SER A 77 -5.07 -40.57 38.25
C SER A 77 -4.71 -42.01 37.88
N ALA A 78 -5.57 -42.70 37.11
CA ALA A 78 -5.31 -44.07 36.67
C ALA A 78 -4.12 -44.16 35.67
N VAL A 79 -4.03 -43.21 34.74
CA VAL A 79 -2.92 -43.13 33.77
C VAL A 79 -1.58 -42.87 34.46
N SER A 80 -1.55 -42.20 35.62
CA SER A 80 -0.32 -41.98 36.38
C SER A 80 0.41 -43.27 36.75
N GLN A 81 -0.33 -44.33 37.09
CA GLN A 81 0.25 -45.64 37.41
C GLN A 81 0.89 -46.29 36.18
N GLN A 82 0.24 -46.19 35.01
CA GLN A 82 0.77 -46.73 33.76
C GLN A 82 2.06 -46.01 33.36
N VAL A 83 2.08 -44.67 33.41
CA VAL A 83 3.27 -43.86 33.09
C VAL A 83 4.40 -44.14 34.08
N GLN A 84 4.09 -44.25 35.39
CA GLN A 84 5.08 -44.56 36.41
C GLN A 84 5.74 -45.92 36.18
N CYS A 85 4.94 -46.96 35.88
CA CYS A 85 5.46 -48.30 35.58
C CYS A 85 6.46 -48.29 34.42
N ILE A 86 6.17 -47.54 33.35
CA ILE A 86 7.07 -47.38 32.20
C ILE A 86 8.35 -46.64 32.60
N GLN A 87 8.24 -45.55 33.37
CA GLN A 87 9.40 -44.80 33.84
C GLN A 87 10.33 -45.61 34.73
N GLU A 88 9.77 -46.42 35.63
CA GLU A 88 10.53 -47.27 36.53
C GLU A 88 11.30 -48.34 35.76
N ALA A 89 10.66 -49.01 34.80
CA ALA A 89 11.31 -50.00 33.93
C ALA A 89 12.47 -49.37 33.11
N LEU A 90 12.26 -48.19 32.54
CA LEU A 90 13.32 -47.48 31.82
C LEU A 90 14.47 -47.03 32.74
N ARG A 91 14.13 -46.60 33.96
CA ARG A 91 15.10 -46.10 34.96
C ARG A 91 16.02 -47.22 35.46
N GLU A 92 15.47 -48.39 35.76
CA GLU A 92 16.24 -49.56 36.19
C GLU A 92 17.28 -49.98 35.15
N HIS A 93 16.89 -49.98 33.86
CA HIS A 93 17.79 -50.29 32.76
C HIS A 93 18.86 -49.21 32.50
N SER A 94 18.64 -47.99 32.99
CA SER A 94 19.58 -46.88 32.84
C SER A 94 20.65 -46.85 33.94
N ASN A 95 20.58 -47.76 34.92
CA ASN A 95 21.55 -47.86 36.02
C ASN A 95 22.91 -48.38 35.49
N PRO A 96 24.04 -47.68 35.69
CA PRO A 96 25.35 -48.10 35.19
C PRO A 96 25.83 -49.46 35.72
N ASN A 97 25.28 -49.94 36.84
CA ASN A 97 25.59 -51.25 37.42
C ASN A 97 24.73 -52.40 36.88
N TYR A 98 23.79 -52.13 35.97
CA TYR A 98 22.91 -53.13 35.36
C TYR A 98 23.55 -53.69 34.09
N ASP A 99 23.67 -55.01 33.98
CA ASP A 99 24.18 -55.65 32.78
C ASP A 99 23.17 -55.46 31.62
N LYS A 100 23.55 -54.56 30.69
CA LYS A 100 22.72 -54.17 29.55
C LYS A 100 22.49 -55.30 28.55
N THR A 101 23.21 -56.42 28.68
CA THR A 101 23.14 -57.55 27.76
C THR A 101 22.25 -58.70 28.22
N SER A 102 21.77 -58.69 29.48
CA SER A 102 21.13 -59.88 30.07
C SER A 102 19.59 -59.95 30.04
N ALA A 103 18.84 -58.86 29.82
CA ALA A 103 17.37 -58.94 29.70
C ALA A 103 16.73 -57.75 28.94
N PRO A 104 15.64 -57.96 28.17
CA PRO A 104 14.86 -56.86 27.60
C PRO A 104 14.18 -56.04 28.70
N ILE A 105 14.11 -54.72 28.53
CA ILE A 105 13.34 -53.84 29.41
C ILE A 105 11.87 -54.26 29.32
N THR A 106 11.25 -54.62 30.43
CA THR A 106 9.83 -55.00 30.47
C THR A 106 9.12 -54.26 31.59
N CYS A 107 7.84 -53.96 31.38
CA CYS A 107 6.94 -53.39 32.38
C CYS A 107 5.60 -54.11 32.33
N GLU A 108 4.81 -54.07 33.41
CA GLU A 108 3.46 -54.59 33.41
C GLU A 108 2.46 -53.49 33.08
N LEU A 109 1.78 -53.61 31.94
CA LEU A 109 0.71 -52.70 31.52
C LEU A 109 -0.52 -53.53 31.16
N LEU A 110 -1.69 -53.12 31.69
CA LEU A 110 -2.97 -53.83 31.49
C LEU A 110 -2.88 -55.34 31.84
N ASN A 111 -2.17 -55.67 32.92
CA ASN A 111 -1.88 -57.04 33.38
C ASN A 111 -1.16 -57.90 32.32
N LYS A 112 -0.36 -57.27 31.46
CA LYS A 112 0.47 -57.92 30.46
C LYS A 112 1.91 -57.43 30.59
N GLN A 113 2.85 -58.36 30.44
CA GLN A 113 4.26 -58.00 30.37
C GLN A 113 4.57 -57.44 28.97
N VAL A 114 5.07 -56.21 28.92
CA VAL A 114 5.29 -55.45 27.68
C VAL A 114 6.75 -55.06 27.59
N LYS A 115 7.38 -55.37 26.45
CA LYS A 115 8.74 -54.90 26.13
C LYS A 115 8.73 -53.39 25.89
N VAL A 116 9.64 -52.69 26.55
CA VAL A 116 9.78 -51.23 26.46
C VAL A 116 11.04 -50.88 25.67
N SER A 117 10.88 -50.10 24.62
CA SER A 117 12.00 -49.53 23.87
C SER A 117 12.59 -48.34 24.65
N PRO A 118 13.93 -48.26 24.81
CA PRO A 118 14.58 -47.13 25.47
C PRO A 118 14.42 -45.80 24.73
N ASP A 119 13.99 -45.85 23.46
CA ASP A 119 13.83 -44.68 22.60
C ASP A 119 12.46 -44.00 22.71
N MET A 120 11.49 -44.64 23.37
CA MET A 120 10.15 -44.09 23.53
C MET A 120 10.15 -42.84 24.41
N ALA A 121 9.25 -41.91 24.14
CA ALA A 121 9.04 -40.72 24.95
C ALA A 121 7.55 -40.37 25.03
N ILE A 122 7.13 -39.71 26.12
CA ILE A 122 5.76 -39.22 26.31
C ILE A 122 5.80 -37.72 26.57
N PHE A 123 5.08 -36.98 25.74
CA PHE A 123 4.86 -35.55 25.87
C PHE A 123 3.38 -35.33 26.14
N ILE A 124 3.06 -34.53 27.14
CA ILE A 124 1.69 -34.05 27.38
C ILE A 124 1.65 -32.54 27.15
N THR A 125 0.63 -32.05 26.46
CA THR A 125 0.39 -30.61 26.32
C THR A 125 -0.81 -30.20 27.17
N MET A 126 -0.77 -28.97 27.67
CA MET A 126 -1.88 -28.43 28.46
C MET A 126 -2.15 -26.96 28.12
N ASN A 127 -3.43 -26.60 28.21
CA ASN A 127 -3.91 -25.23 28.22
C ASN A 127 -4.49 -24.94 29.62
N PRO A 128 -3.71 -24.42 30.57
CA PRO A 128 -4.20 -24.09 31.91
C PRO A 128 -5.25 -22.98 31.84
N GLY A 129 -6.30 -23.05 32.68
CA GLY A 129 -7.32 -22.00 32.80
C GLY A 129 -8.38 -21.96 31.69
N TYR A 130 -8.34 -22.88 30.72
CA TYR A 130 -9.38 -23.03 29.71
C TYR A 130 -10.59 -23.79 30.29
N ALA A 131 -11.82 -23.46 29.89
CA ALA A 131 -13.02 -24.13 30.39
C ALA A 131 -13.03 -25.64 30.04
N GLY A 132 -13.55 -26.46 30.94
CA GLY A 132 -13.60 -27.93 30.77
C GLY A 132 -12.24 -28.62 30.90
N ARG A 133 -11.29 -28.02 31.63
CA ARG A 133 -9.95 -28.60 31.84
C ARG A 133 -9.73 -28.99 33.30
N SER A 134 -9.32 -30.23 33.51
CA SER A 134 -8.94 -30.76 34.82
C SER A 134 -7.52 -30.33 35.19
N ASN A 135 -7.29 -30.11 36.49
CA ASN A 135 -5.94 -29.97 37.00
C ASN A 135 -5.26 -31.34 37.03
N LEU A 136 -3.97 -31.39 36.68
CA LEU A 136 -3.20 -32.63 36.84
C LEU A 136 -3.07 -32.97 38.33
N PRO A 137 -3.27 -34.23 38.74
CA PRO A 137 -2.90 -34.72 40.06
C PRO A 137 -1.40 -34.53 40.32
N ASP A 138 -1.01 -34.23 41.57
CA ASP A 138 0.39 -33.90 41.90
C ASP A 138 1.35 -35.09 41.71
N ASN A 139 0.87 -36.30 41.96
CA ASN A 139 1.52 -37.56 41.64
C ASN A 139 1.87 -37.65 40.14
N LEU A 140 0.95 -37.22 39.26
CA LEU A 140 1.18 -37.22 37.81
C LEU A 140 2.13 -36.09 37.38
N LYS A 141 1.97 -34.88 37.93
CA LYS A 141 2.89 -33.75 37.64
C LYS A 141 4.34 -34.10 37.93
N LYS A 142 4.61 -34.87 39.00
CA LYS A 142 5.95 -35.31 39.38
C LYS A 142 6.61 -36.26 38.37
N LEU A 143 5.81 -36.97 37.57
CA LEU A 143 6.32 -37.86 36.52
C LEU A 143 6.81 -37.07 35.30
N PHE A 144 6.37 -35.82 35.11
CA PHE A 144 6.69 -35.05 33.91
C PHE A 144 7.57 -33.83 34.21
N ARG A 145 8.63 -33.66 33.41
CA ARG A 145 9.42 -32.43 33.45
C ARG A 145 8.63 -31.27 32.84
N SER A 146 8.45 -30.20 33.61
CA SER A 146 7.69 -29.02 33.15
C SER A 146 8.50 -28.13 32.22
N LEU A 147 7.87 -27.76 31.10
CA LEU A 147 8.33 -26.76 30.14
C LEU A 147 7.19 -25.77 29.90
N ALA A 148 7.39 -24.52 30.29
CA ALA A 148 6.43 -23.45 30.02
C ALA A 148 6.78 -22.77 28.69
N MET A 149 5.83 -22.69 27.78
CA MET A 149 5.95 -21.93 26.54
C MET A 149 5.43 -20.51 26.70
N THR A 150 6.27 -19.55 26.33
CA THR A 150 5.94 -18.13 26.32
C THR A 150 5.16 -17.75 25.06
N LYS A 151 4.59 -16.55 25.05
CA LYS A 151 3.91 -16.00 23.87
C LYS A 151 4.92 -15.92 22.69
N PRO A 152 4.59 -16.47 21.51
CA PRO A 152 5.48 -16.42 20.35
C PRO A 152 5.60 -14.99 19.81
N ASP A 153 6.78 -14.66 19.28
CA ASP A 153 6.99 -13.43 18.54
C ASP A 153 6.34 -13.53 17.15
N ARG A 154 5.13 -12.98 17.04
CA ARG A 154 4.35 -13.01 15.79
C ARG A 154 5.04 -12.25 14.67
N GLN A 155 5.84 -11.24 14.98
CA GLN A 155 6.50 -10.36 14.01
C GLN A 155 7.67 -11.06 13.36
N LEU A 156 8.54 -11.70 14.16
CA LEU A 156 9.62 -12.53 13.65
C LEU A 156 9.09 -13.70 12.81
N ILE A 157 8.02 -14.36 13.28
CA ILE A 157 7.38 -15.44 12.52
C ILE A 157 6.85 -14.93 11.18
N ALA A 158 6.14 -13.80 11.17
CA ALA A 158 5.60 -13.23 9.95
C ALA A 158 6.70 -12.85 8.95
N GLN A 159 7.79 -12.26 9.43
CA GLN A 159 8.95 -11.89 8.64
C GLN A 159 9.60 -13.12 7.98
N VAL A 160 9.93 -14.16 8.76
CA VAL A 160 10.53 -15.40 8.25
C VAL A 160 9.62 -16.08 7.24
N MET A 161 8.31 -16.11 7.51
CA MET A 161 7.33 -16.64 6.59
C MET A 161 7.30 -15.87 5.27
N LEU A 162 7.24 -14.53 5.30
CA LEU A 162 7.25 -13.71 4.10
C LEU A 162 8.55 -13.89 3.29
N TYR A 163 9.71 -13.99 3.93
CA TYR A 163 10.96 -14.33 3.24
C TYR A 163 10.88 -15.67 2.53
N SER A 164 10.34 -16.70 3.19
CA SER A 164 10.14 -18.02 2.59
C SER A 164 9.16 -18.01 1.39
N GLN A 165 8.29 -17.00 1.30
CA GLN A 165 7.37 -16.79 0.19
C GLN A 165 7.94 -15.87 -0.92
N GLY A 166 9.18 -15.40 -0.76
CA GLY A 166 9.88 -14.59 -1.76
C GLY A 166 9.65 -13.08 -1.66
N PHE A 167 9.19 -12.56 -0.52
CA PHE A 167 9.08 -11.10 -0.29
C PHE A 167 10.41 -10.53 0.21
N ARG A 168 10.90 -9.47 -0.47
CA ARG A 168 12.17 -8.79 -0.11
C ARG A 168 12.00 -7.82 1.05
N THR A 169 10.86 -7.13 1.08
CA THR A 169 10.46 -6.14 2.08
C THR A 169 9.74 -6.80 3.28
N ALA A 170 9.99 -8.09 3.53
CA ALA A 170 9.32 -8.89 4.55
C ALA A 170 9.36 -8.26 5.95
N GLU A 171 10.44 -7.58 6.31
CA GLU A 171 10.58 -6.84 7.57
C GLU A 171 9.56 -5.70 7.68
N VAL A 172 9.47 -4.86 6.65
CA VAL A 172 8.52 -3.73 6.59
C VAL A 172 7.07 -4.24 6.61
N LEU A 173 6.80 -5.31 5.88
CA LEU A 173 5.47 -5.92 5.81
C LEU A 173 5.07 -6.56 7.15
N ALA A 174 5.98 -7.29 7.81
CA ALA A 174 5.75 -7.88 9.13
C ALA A 174 5.42 -6.80 10.18
N ASN A 175 6.14 -5.67 10.14
CA ASN A 175 5.92 -4.51 11.01
C ASN A 175 4.57 -3.82 10.80
N LYS A 176 3.86 -4.11 9.70
CA LYS A 176 2.51 -3.59 9.43
C LYS A 176 1.43 -4.63 9.71
N ILE A 177 1.62 -5.86 9.25
CA ILE A 177 0.58 -6.90 9.33
C ILE A 177 0.33 -7.38 10.76
N VAL A 178 1.37 -7.46 11.59
CA VAL A 178 1.21 -7.93 12.98
C VAL A 178 0.47 -6.90 13.84
N PRO A 179 0.83 -5.59 13.81
CA PRO A 179 0.01 -4.57 14.45
C PRO A 179 -1.41 -4.53 13.92
N PHE A 180 -1.64 -4.72 12.61
CA PHE A 180 -2.99 -4.79 12.06
C PHE A 180 -3.82 -5.92 12.69
N PHE A 181 -3.30 -7.15 12.73
CA PHE A 181 -3.99 -8.27 13.39
C PHE A 181 -4.26 -8.00 14.87
N LYS A 182 -3.32 -7.34 15.57
CA LYS A 182 -3.50 -6.95 16.97
C LYS A 182 -4.61 -5.91 17.13
N LEU A 183 -4.64 -4.88 16.27
CA LEU A 183 -5.70 -3.86 16.28
C LEU A 183 -7.06 -4.47 15.95
N CYS A 184 -7.14 -5.43 15.03
CA CYS A 184 -8.38 -6.16 14.76
C CYS A 184 -8.89 -6.91 15.99
N ASP A 185 -7.99 -7.60 16.71
CA ASP A 185 -8.32 -8.30 17.96
C ASP A 185 -8.79 -7.35 19.07
N GLU A 186 -8.24 -6.14 19.13
CA GLU A 186 -8.53 -5.13 20.15
C GLU A 186 -9.76 -4.26 19.86
N GLN A 187 -10.02 -3.94 18.58
CA GLN A 187 -11.02 -2.94 18.19
C GLN A 187 -12.30 -3.53 17.62
N LEU A 188 -12.27 -4.74 17.07
CA LEU A 188 -13.46 -5.37 16.52
C LEU A 188 -14.31 -6.01 17.61
N SER A 189 -15.60 -6.15 17.35
CA SER A 189 -16.51 -6.82 18.27
C SER A 189 -16.07 -8.27 18.51
N SER A 190 -16.13 -8.74 19.76
CA SER A 190 -15.80 -10.12 20.11
C SER A 190 -16.83 -11.10 19.55
N GLN A 191 -16.58 -11.63 18.35
CA GLN A 191 -17.41 -12.64 17.69
C GLN A 191 -16.74 -14.01 17.69
N SER A 192 -17.51 -15.09 17.83
CA SER A 192 -16.99 -16.46 17.86
C SER A 192 -16.30 -16.91 16.56
N HIS A 193 -16.65 -16.29 15.43
CA HIS A 193 -16.08 -16.58 14.12
C HIS A 193 -14.87 -15.71 13.77
N TYR A 194 -14.47 -14.79 14.65
CA TYR A 194 -13.25 -14.01 14.47
C TYR A 194 -12.04 -14.76 15.05
N ASP A 195 -11.00 -14.90 14.25
CA ASP A 195 -9.70 -15.45 14.68
C ASP A 195 -8.60 -14.51 14.19
N PHE A 196 -7.99 -13.78 15.13
CA PHE A 196 -6.80 -12.95 14.90
C PHE A 196 -5.54 -13.57 15.53
N GLY A 197 -5.59 -14.88 15.78
CA GLY A 197 -4.49 -15.68 16.28
C GLY A 197 -3.43 -15.98 15.22
N LEU A 198 -2.38 -16.68 15.65
CA LEU A 198 -1.24 -17.02 14.79
C LEU A 198 -1.65 -17.91 13.59
N ARG A 199 -2.72 -18.71 13.73
CA ARG A 199 -3.24 -19.56 12.66
C ARG A 199 -3.81 -18.74 11.50
N ALA A 200 -4.65 -17.76 11.81
CA ALA A 200 -5.21 -16.85 10.82
C ALA A 200 -4.10 -16.02 10.15
N LEU A 201 -3.16 -15.48 10.95
CA LEU A 201 -1.99 -14.77 10.41
C LEU A 201 -1.20 -15.65 9.44
N LYS A 202 -0.87 -16.88 9.83
CA LYS A 202 -0.18 -17.85 8.96
C LYS A 202 -0.93 -18.09 7.64
N SER A 203 -2.26 -18.25 7.71
CA SER A 203 -3.09 -18.45 6.51
C SER A 203 -2.98 -17.29 5.53
N VAL A 204 -3.06 -16.05 6.04
CA VAL A 204 -2.92 -14.83 5.22
C VAL A 204 -1.55 -14.75 4.57
N LEU A 205 -0.47 -15.03 5.31
CA LEU A 205 0.90 -14.99 4.78
C LEU A 205 1.14 -16.04 3.68
N VAL A 206 0.59 -17.24 3.84
CA VAL A 206 0.65 -18.30 2.81
C VAL A 206 -0.15 -17.88 1.57
N SER A 207 -1.34 -17.32 1.76
CA SER A 207 -2.18 -16.83 0.67
C SER A 207 -1.48 -15.73 -0.14
N ALA A 208 -0.85 -14.76 0.54
CA ALA A 208 -0.07 -13.71 -0.12
C ALA A 208 1.06 -14.29 -0.99
N GLY A 209 1.74 -15.34 -0.51
CA GLY A 209 2.75 -16.05 -1.30
C GLY A 209 2.19 -16.77 -2.52
N ASN A 210 1.00 -17.38 -2.41
CA ASN A 210 0.31 -18.01 -3.55
C ASN A 210 -0.04 -16.97 -4.62
N VAL A 211 -0.65 -15.85 -4.23
CA VAL A 211 -1.00 -14.75 -5.14
C VAL A 211 0.23 -14.22 -5.88
N LYS A 212 1.36 -14.04 -5.16
CA LYS A 212 2.63 -13.63 -5.78
C LYS A 212 3.10 -14.65 -6.83
N ARG A 213 3.07 -15.94 -6.51
CA ARG A 213 3.46 -17.02 -7.45
C ARG A 213 2.56 -17.08 -8.68
N GLU A 214 1.25 -16.97 -8.52
CA GLU A 214 0.30 -16.98 -9.64
C GLU A 214 0.57 -15.82 -10.61
N ARG A 215 0.86 -14.63 -10.08
CA ARG A 215 1.19 -13.47 -10.90
C ARG A 215 2.50 -13.63 -11.66
N ILE A 216 3.54 -14.21 -11.02
CA ILE A 216 4.79 -14.57 -11.70
C ILE A 216 4.51 -15.56 -12.85
N GLN A 217 3.70 -16.59 -12.62
CA GLN A 217 3.34 -17.56 -13.66
C GLN A 217 2.52 -16.96 -14.80
N LYS A 218 1.68 -15.96 -14.53
CA LYS A 218 0.93 -15.24 -15.56
C LYS A 218 1.88 -14.44 -16.46
N ILE A 219 2.75 -13.62 -15.85
CA ILE A 219 3.74 -12.81 -16.59
C ILE A 219 4.69 -13.70 -17.38
N LYS A 220 5.10 -14.84 -16.82
CA LYS A 220 5.91 -15.84 -17.50
C LYS A 220 5.24 -16.33 -18.79
N ARG A 221 3.97 -16.77 -18.72
CA ARG A 221 3.22 -17.22 -19.91
C ARG A 221 3.11 -16.14 -20.96
N GLU A 222 2.82 -14.91 -20.56
CA GLU A 222 2.72 -13.76 -21.46
C GLU A 222 4.06 -13.44 -22.15
N LYS A 223 5.20 -13.58 -21.45
CA LYS A 223 6.54 -13.41 -22.04
C LYS A 223 6.87 -14.56 -23.02
N GLU A 224 6.52 -15.79 -22.67
CA GLU A 224 6.71 -16.97 -23.55
C GLU A 224 5.91 -16.82 -24.85
N GLU A 225 4.66 -16.36 -24.77
CA GLU A 225 3.81 -16.10 -25.93
C GLU A 225 4.36 -15.00 -26.86
N ARG A 226 5.08 -14.02 -26.30
CA ARG A 226 5.77 -12.96 -27.07
C ARG A 226 7.15 -13.36 -27.59
N GLY A 227 7.64 -14.56 -27.27
CA GLY A 227 8.97 -15.03 -27.66
C GLY A 227 10.13 -14.33 -26.93
N GLU A 228 9.86 -13.73 -25.77
CA GLU A 228 10.86 -13.05 -24.94
C GLU A 228 11.63 -14.04 -24.06
N ALA A 229 12.87 -13.70 -23.69
CA ALA A 229 13.63 -14.47 -22.70
C ALA A 229 12.95 -14.39 -21.33
N VAL A 230 12.79 -15.54 -20.67
CA VAL A 230 12.11 -15.64 -19.37
C VAL A 230 13.13 -15.87 -18.27
N ASP A 231 13.24 -14.90 -17.36
CA ASP A 231 13.89 -15.07 -16.07
C ASP A 231 12.85 -14.88 -14.95
N GLU A 232 12.55 -15.96 -14.23
CA GLU A 232 11.61 -15.93 -13.09
C GLU A 232 12.12 -15.05 -11.94
N GLY A 233 13.45 -14.96 -11.76
CA GLY A 233 14.07 -14.10 -10.78
C GLY A 233 13.76 -12.64 -11.09
N GLU A 234 14.05 -12.20 -12.32
CA GLU A 234 13.80 -10.83 -12.80
C GLU A 234 12.31 -10.45 -12.72
N ILE A 235 11.41 -11.36 -13.10
CA ILE A 235 9.96 -11.14 -12.98
C ILE A 235 9.56 -10.95 -11.52
N ALA A 236 10.12 -11.73 -10.60
CA ALA A 236 9.84 -11.62 -9.18
C ALA A 236 10.42 -10.34 -8.55
N GLU A 237 11.51 -9.79 -9.09
CA GLU A 237 12.11 -8.51 -8.63
C GLU A 237 11.29 -7.30 -9.05
N ASN A 238 10.78 -7.30 -10.29
CA ASN A 238 10.15 -6.14 -10.92
C ASN A 238 8.63 -6.10 -10.76
N LEU A 239 8.06 -7.02 -9.99
CA LEU A 239 6.63 -7.15 -9.83
C LEU A 239 6.06 -5.99 -9.00
N PRO A 240 5.20 -5.11 -9.55
CA PRO A 240 4.67 -3.98 -8.82
C PRO A 240 3.73 -4.47 -7.70
N GLU A 241 4.13 -4.24 -6.45
CA GLU A 241 3.38 -4.67 -5.26
C GLU A 241 2.09 -3.86 -5.00
N GLN A 242 1.83 -2.78 -5.77
CA GLN A 242 0.73 -1.84 -5.55
C GLN A 242 -0.55 -2.11 -6.35
N GLU A 243 -0.49 -2.89 -7.44
CA GLU A 243 -1.70 -3.21 -8.21
C GLU A 243 -2.32 -4.49 -7.65
N VAL A 244 -3.31 -4.36 -6.77
CA VAL A 244 -4.01 -5.52 -6.20
C VAL A 244 -5.32 -5.72 -6.94
N GLU A 245 -5.43 -6.84 -7.64
CA GLU A 245 -6.68 -7.29 -8.22
C GLU A 245 -7.45 -8.06 -7.12
N PHE A 246 -8.51 -7.45 -6.59
CA PHE A 246 -9.31 -8.05 -5.54
C PHE A 246 -10.34 -9.01 -6.15
N PRO A 247 -10.50 -10.23 -5.59
CA PRO A 247 -11.50 -11.16 -6.10
C PRO A 247 -12.91 -10.59 -5.96
N PRO A 248 -13.84 -10.86 -6.91
CA PRO A 248 -15.20 -10.32 -6.87
C PRO A 248 -15.96 -10.62 -5.57
N ASP A 249 -15.69 -11.78 -4.96
CA ASP A 249 -16.27 -12.16 -3.66
C ASP A 249 -15.90 -11.15 -2.56
N LEU A 250 -14.64 -10.71 -2.50
CA LEU A 250 -14.19 -9.70 -1.55
C LEU A 250 -14.82 -8.34 -1.87
N CYS A 251 -14.81 -7.93 -3.15
CA CYS A 251 -15.42 -6.68 -3.59
C CYS A 251 -16.91 -6.57 -3.26
N SER A 252 -17.63 -7.69 -3.16
CA SER A 252 -19.04 -7.70 -2.78
C SER A 252 -19.27 -7.53 -1.27
N ARG A 253 -18.26 -7.85 -0.44
CA ARG A 253 -18.37 -7.90 1.03
C ARG A 253 -17.75 -6.70 1.73
N VAL A 254 -16.85 -5.98 1.06
CA VAL A 254 -16.16 -4.82 1.64
C VAL A 254 -16.27 -3.60 0.75
N THR A 255 -16.40 -2.44 1.37
CA THR A 255 -16.31 -1.15 0.67
C THR A 255 -14.85 -0.75 0.57
N PHE A 256 -14.31 -0.70 -0.64
CA PHE A 256 -12.97 -0.17 -0.87
C PHE A 256 -12.96 1.35 -0.78
N VAL A 257 -11.96 1.89 -0.08
CA VAL A 257 -11.66 3.33 -0.05
C VAL A 257 -10.26 3.52 -0.61
N ASN A 258 -10.16 4.18 -1.76
CA ASN A 258 -8.89 4.45 -2.40
C ASN A 258 -8.38 5.86 -2.02
N PHE A 259 -7.27 5.92 -1.29
CA PHE A 259 -6.63 7.16 -0.86
C PHE A 259 -5.57 7.67 -1.86
N THR A 260 -5.57 7.18 -3.10
CA THR A 260 -4.72 7.75 -4.16
C THR A 260 -5.01 9.24 -4.30
N VAL A 261 -3.93 10.02 -4.40
CA VAL A 261 -3.98 11.45 -4.61
C VAL A 261 -4.62 11.71 -5.98
N THR A 262 -5.64 12.57 -6.03
CA THR A 262 -6.26 13.00 -7.28
C THR A 262 -5.70 14.35 -7.71
N ARG A 263 -5.75 14.66 -9.01
CA ARG A 263 -5.32 15.96 -9.55
C ARG A 263 -5.97 17.13 -8.82
N SER A 264 -7.27 17.06 -8.61
CA SER A 264 -8.06 18.08 -7.91
C SER A 264 -7.70 18.18 -6.44
N SER A 265 -7.52 17.05 -5.74
CA SER A 265 -7.12 17.08 -4.33
C SER A 265 -5.74 17.74 -4.14
N LEU A 266 -4.77 17.39 -4.99
CA LEU A 266 -3.45 17.99 -4.94
C LEU A 266 -3.46 19.48 -5.33
N GLN A 267 -4.27 19.88 -6.31
CA GLN A 267 -4.49 21.29 -6.65
C GLN A 267 -4.99 22.08 -5.44
N SER A 268 -6.03 21.58 -4.77
CA SER A 268 -6.57 22.23 -3.57
C SER A 268 -5.54 22.30 -2.44
N GLN A 269 -4.75 21.24 -2.22
CA GLN A 269 -3.67 21.26 -1.23
C GLN A 269 -2.60 22.31 -1.59
N CYS A 270 -2.13 22.35 -2.83
CA CYS A 270 -1.14 23.32 -3.28
C CYS A 270 -1.66 24.76 -3.21
N LEU A 271 -2.94 24.97 -3.51
CA LEU A 271 -3.61 26.27 -3.42
C LEU A 271 -3.65 26.76 -1.97
N ASN A 272 -4.03 25.88 -1.05
CA ASN A 272 -4.07 26.23 0.37
C ASN A 272 -2.67 26.60 0.90
N GLU A 273 -1.65 25.82 0.52
CA GLU A 273 -0.27 26.09 0.97
C GLU A 273 0.31 27.39 0.38
N VAL A 274 0.03 27.72 -0.89
CA VAL A 274 0.47 29.03 -1.43
C VAL A 274 -0.29 30.18 -0.82
N LEU A 275 -1.60 30.04 -0.55
CA LEU A 275 -2.36 31.09 0.12
C LEU A 275 -1.83 31.33 1.53
N LYS A 276 -1.53 30.28 2.32
CA LYS A 276 -0.89 30.43 3.63
C LYS A 276 0.45 31.17 3.56
N ALA A 277 1.25 30.92 2.53
CA ALA A 277 2.57 31.53 2.37
C ALA A 277 2.49 32.98 1.87
N GLU A 278 1.67 33.27 0.85
CA GLU A 278 1.63 34.56 0.15
C GLU A 278 0.55 35.50 0.69
N ARG A 279 -0.59 34.97 1.11
CA ARG A 279 -1.79 35.71 1.54
C ARG A 279 -2.41 35.08 2.80
N PRO A 280 -1.68 35.03 3.93
CA PRO A 280 -2.18 34.42 5.16
C PRO A 280 -3.47 35.10 5.66
N ASP A 281 -3.61 36.40 5.40
CA ASP A 281 -4.82 37.19 5.65
C ASP A 281 -6.04 36.64 4.90
N VAL A 282 -5.84 36.25 3.64
CA VAL A 282 -6.90 35.70 2.78
C VAL A 282 -7.21 34.26 3.17
N ASP A 283 -6.20 33.44 3.49
CA ASP A 283 -6.43 32.05 3.91
C ASP A 283 -7.19 31.96 5.24
N GLU A 284 -6.80 32.75 6.24
CA GLU A 284 -7.51 32.81 7.54
C GLU A 284 -8.94 33.31 7.34
N LYS A 285 -9.12 34.41 6.60
CA LYS A 285 -10.46 34.94 6.27
C LYS A 285 -11.30 33.90 5.53
N ARG A 286 -10.75 33.18 4.56
CA ARG A 286 -11.45 32.10 3.84
C ARG A 286 -11.88 30.98 4.80
N SER A 287 -10.97 30.53 5.66
CA SER A 287 -11.27 29.46 6.62
C SER A 287 -12.36 29.87 7.59
N ASP A 288 -12.37 31.10 8.07
CA ASP A 288 -13.36 31.58 9.04
C ASP A 288 -14.71 31.83 8.38
N LEU A 289 -14.74 32.39 7.16
CA LEU A 289 -15.96 32.53 6.39
C LEU A 289 -16.60 31.17 6.08
N LEU A 290 -15.82 30.15 5.71
CA LEU A 290 -16.33 28.79 5.48
C LEU A 290 -16.95 28.18 6.75
N LYS A 291 -16.34 28.39 7.92
CA LYS A 291 -16.90 27.94 9.20
C LYS A 291 -18.20 28.67 9.51
N LEU A 292 -18.22 30.00 9.42
CA LEU A 292 -19.40 30.84 9.66
C LEU A 292 -20.54 30.48 8.72
N GLN A 293 -20.26 30.29 7.43
CA GLN A 293 -21.24 29.86 6.43
C GLN A 293 -21.82 28.48 6.81
N GLY A 294 -20.97 27.53 7.24
CA GLY A 294 -21.39 26.23 7.73
C GLY A 294 -22.31 26.30 8.96
N GLU A 295 -21.97 27.17 9.92
CA GLU A 295 -22.77 27.42 11.12
C GLU A 295 -24.13 28.05 10.79
N PHE A 296 -24.17 29.04 9.89
CA PHE A 296 -25.43 29.64 9.45
C PHE A 296 -26.31 28.66 8.69
N GLN A 297 -25.73 27.85 7.81
CA GLN A 297 -26.45 26.80 7.08
C GLN A 297 -27.03 25.75 8.03
N LEU A 298 -26.27 25.37 9.07
CA LEU A 298 -26.77 24.47 10.11
C LEU A 298 -27.91 25.12 10.91
N ARG A 299 -27.75 26.38 11.32
CA ARG A 299 -28.76 27.13 12.07
C ARG A 299 -30.05 27.30 11.26
N LEU A 300 -29.94 27.59 9.96
CA LEU A 300 -31.10 27.70 9.07
C LEU A 300 -31.87 26.38 9.01
N ARG A 301 -31.19 25.24 8.81
CA ARG A 301 -31.84 23.91 8.84
C ARG A 301 -32.48 23.60 10.18
N GLN A 302 -31.87 24.00 11.29
CA GLN A 302 -32.46 23.84 12.62
C GLN A 302 -33.74 24.65 12.76
N LEU A 303 -33.74 25.92 12.33
CA LEU A 303 -34.91 26.80 12.36
C LEU A 303 -36.03 26.27 11.46
N GLU A 304 -35.71 25.78 10.25
CA GLU A 304 -36.67 25.13 9.34
C GLU A 304 -37.28 23.88 9.98
N LYS A 305 -36.47 23.04 10.62
CA LYS A 305 -36.94 21.85 11.32
C LYS A 305 -37.84 22.21 12.49
N SER A 306 -37.47 23.22 13.29
CA SER A 306 -38.28 23.72 14.39
C SER A 306 -39.60 24.31 13.91
N LEU A 307 -39.62 25.01 12.76
CA LEU A 307 -40.83 25.53 12.13
C LEU A 307 -41.76 24.41 11.69
N LEU A 308 -41.22 23.38 11.02
CA LEU A 308 -41.96 22.17 10.61
C LEU A 308 -42.50 21.39 11.81
N GLN A 309 -41.70 21.26 12.86
CA GLN A 309 -42.10 20.59 14.09
C GLN A 309 -43.24 21.35 14.78
N ALA A 310 -43.12 22.68 14.91
CA ALA A 310 -44.18 23.52 15.46
C ALA A 310 -45.47 23.43 14.65
N LEU A 311 -45.41 23.35 13.32
CA LEU A 311 -46.60 23.15 12.46
C LEU A 311 -47.23 21.76 12.64
N ASN A 312 -46.42 20.71 12.86
CA ASN A 312 -46.90 19.33 12.94
C ASN A 312 -47.41 18.95 14.34
N GLU A 313 -46.88 19.55 15.40
CA GLU A 313 -47.32 19.31 16.79
C GLU A 313 -48.68 19.94 17.09
N VAL A 314 -49.12 20.92 16.29
CA VAL A 314 -50.42 21.57 16.44
C VAL A 314 -51.53 20.65 15.93
N LYS A 315 -52.12 19.88 16.84
CA LYS A 315 -53.35 19.12 16.61
C LYS A 315 -54.58 20.01 16.89
N GLY A 316 -54.98 20.83 15.93
CA GLY A 316 -56.13 21.74 16.07
C GLY A 316 -56.12 22.87 15.04
N ARG A 317 -56.96 23.91 15.24
CA ARG A 317 -56.91 25.13 14.43
C ARG A 317 -55.74 25.99 14.90
N ILE A 318 -54.78 26.23 14.00
CA ILE A 318 -53.57 27.02 14.24
C ILE A 318 -53.87 28.45 14.74
N LEU A 319 -55.05 28.97 14.43
CA LEU A 319 -55.48 30.32 14.80
C LEU A 319 -55.96 30.46 16.26
N ASP A 320 -56.10 29.34 16.99
CA ASP A 320 -56.69 29.34 18.32
C ASP A 320 -55.62 29.44 19.44
N ASP A 321 -54.33 29.36 19.08
CA ASP A 321 -53.21 29.42 20.03
C ASP A 321 -52.23 30.56 19.69
N ASP A 322 -52.39 31.68 20.39
CA ASP A 322 -51.54 32.87 20.25
C ASP A 322 -50.04 32.58 20.53
N THR A 323 -49.73 31.53 21.31
CA THR A 323 -48.35 31.15 21.61
C THR A 323 -47.65 30.53 20.41
N ILE A 324 -48.39 29.77 19.60
CA ILE A 324 -47.89 29.15 18.37
C ILE A 324 -47.67 30.22 17.30
N ILE A 325 -48.60 31.17 17.14
CA ILE A 325 -48.45 32.28 16.20
C ILE A 325 -47.20 33.11 16.54
N THR A 326 -47.00 33.42 17.82
CA THR A 326 -45.82 34.16 18.29
C THR A 326 -44.53 33.38 18.03
N THR A 327 -44.54 32.06 18.24
CA THR A 327 -43.38 31.18 18.00
C THR A 327 -43.06 31.07 16.50
N LEU A 328 -44.07 30.92 15.64
CA LEU A 328 -43.92 30.89 14.19
C LEU A 328 -43.38 32.23 13.65
N GLU A 329 -43.86 33.36 14.19
CA GLU A 329 -43.37 34.68 13.80
C GLU A 329 -41.90 34.89 14.19
N ASN A 330 -41.52 34.48 15.41
CA ASN A 330 -40.13 34.56 15.88
C ASN A 330 -39.20 33.67 15.06
N LEU A 331 -39.58 32.41 14.80
CA LEU A 331 -38.80 31.47 13.98
C LEU A 331 -38.63 31.99 12.55
N LYS A 332 -39.70 32.57 11.97
CA LYS A 332 -39.64 33.16 10.63
C LYS A 332 -38.73 34.39 10.57
N ARG A 333 -38.74 35.22 11.63
CA ARG A 333 -37.88 36.40 11.74
C ARG A 333 -36.40 36.00 11.90
N GLU A 334 -36.10 35.03 12.76
CA GLU A 334 -34.75 34.49 12.92
C GLU A 334 -34.24 33.86 11.63
N ALA A 335 -35.09 33.08 10.93
CA ALA A 335 -34.72 32.48 9.65
C ALA A 335 -34.39 33.56 8.60
N ALA A 336 -35.20 34.61 8.49
CA ALA A 336 -34.94 35.71 7.58
C ALA A 336 -33.63 36.46 7.90
N GLU A 337 -33.30 36.64 9.19
CA GLU A 337 -32.03 37.26 9.58
C GLU A 337 -30.82 36.38 9.23
N VAL A 338 -30.91 35.07 9.49
CA VAL A 338 -29.84 34.11 9.14
C VAL A 338 -29.65 34.05 7.62
N THR A 339 -30.74 33.99 6.84
CA THR A 339 -30.65 34.01 5.37
C THR A 339 -29.94 35.25 4.86
N ARG A 340 -30.23 36.44 5.40
CA ARG A 340 -29.53 37.67 5.03
C ARG A 340 -28.02 37.60 5.34
N LYS A 341 -27.65 37.07 6.51
CA LYS A 341 -26.22 36.90 6.88
C LYS A 341 -25.50 35.89 5.98
N VAL A 342 -26.20 34.85 5.51
CA VAL A 342 -25.65 33.91 4.52
C VAL A 342 -25.36 34.64 3.20
N GLU A 343 -26.30 35.44 2.69
CA GLU A 343 -26.10 36.21 1.45
C GLU A 343 -24.95 37.22 1.56
N GLU A 344 -24.84 37.93 2.68
CA GLU A 344 -23.72 38.86 2.95
C GLU A 344 -22.37 38.11 3.00
N THR A 345 -22.35 36.93 3.64
CA THR A 345 -21.15 36.08 3.73
C THR A 345 -20.74 35.55 2.36
N ASP A 346 -21.70 35.18 1.50
CA ASP A 346 -21.45 34.68 0.15
C ASP A 346 -20.77 35.75 -0.73
N ILE A 347 -21.15 37.02 -0.60
CA ILE A 347 -20.50 38.12 -1.32
C ILE A 347 -19.02 38.24 -0.92
N VAL A 348 -18.72 38.25 0.39
CA VAL A 348 -17.34 38.34 0.87
C VAL A 348 -16.54 37.08 0.48
N MET A 349 -17.19 35.93 0.44
CA MET A 349 -16.58 34.69 -0.02
C MET A 349 -16.20 34.77 -1.51
N GLN A 350 -17.02 35.38 -2.35
CA GLN A 350 -16.70 35.59 -3.78
C GLN A 350 -15.48 36.51 -3.96
N GLU A 351 -15.33 37.55 -3.15
CA GLU A 351 -14.13 38.41 -3.17
C GLU A 351 -12.86 37.63 -2.82
N VAL A 352 -12.93 36.82 -1.75
CA VAL A 352 -11.84 35.95 -1.30
C VAL A 352 -11.51 34.87 -2.34
N GLU A 353 -12.52 34.32 -3.00
CA GLU A 353 -12.35 33.34 -4.08
C GLU A 353 -11.68 33.99 -5.30
N THR A 354 -12.01 35.24 -5.62
CA THR A 354 -11.38 35.99 -6.72
C THR A 354 -9.87 36.15 -6.50
N VAL A 355 -9.45 36.43 -5.27
CA VAL A 355 -8.01 36.47 -4.92
C VAL A 355 -7.38 35.07 -5.01
N SER A 356 -8.10 34.04 -4.56
CA SER A 356 -7.65 32.64 -4.64
C SER A 356 -7.47 32.15 -6.08
N GLN A 357 -8.33 32.58 -7.00
CA GLN A 357 -8.28 32.22 -8.41
C GLN A 357 -6.97 32.68 -9.09
N GLN A 358 -6.33 33.75 -8.61
CA GLN A 358 -5.04 34.20 -9.15
C GLN A 358 -3.93 33.14 -8.98
N TYR A 359 -4.01 32.31 -7.93
CA TYR A 359 -3.04 31.27 -7.59
C TYR A 359 -3.42 29.88 -8.14
N LEU A 360 -4.60 29.75 -8.76
CA LEU A 360 -5.09 28.49 -9.31
C LEU A 360 -4.23 27.95 -10.48
N PRO A 361 -3.70 28.79 -11.41
CA PRO A 361 -2.79 28.31 -12.46
C PRO A 361 -1.52 27.68 -11.89
N LEU A 362 -0.92 28.29 -10.86
CA LEU A 362 0.25 27.73 -10.15
C LEU A 362 -0.11 26.37 -9.54
N SER A 363 -1.24 26.27 -8.85
CA SER A 363 -1.70 25.03 -8.23
C SER A 363 -1.97 23.91 -9.25
N THR A 364 -2.46 24.28 -10.42
CA THR A 364 -2.66 23.38 -11.58
C THR A 364 -1.33 22.91 -12.15
N ALA A 365 -0.34 23.80 -12.25
CA ALA A 365 1.02 23.46 -12.65
C ALA A 365 1.69 22.52 -11.63
N CYS A 366 1.58 22.80 -10.32
CA CYS A 366 2.07 21.94 -9.24
C CYS A 366 1.56 20.50 -9.38
N SER A 367 0.23 20.34 -9.54
CA SER A 367 -0.40 19.04 -9.73
C SER A 367 0.13 18.35 -10.99
N SER A 368 0.24 19.07 -12.10
CA SER A 368 0.77 18.52 -13.35
C SER A 368 2.23 18.07 -13.22
N ILE A 369 3.08 18.86 -12.54
CA ILE A 369 4.48 18.52 -12.27
C ILE A 369 4.56 17.22 -11.46
N TYR A 370 3.78 17.10 -10.38
CA TYR A 370 3.77 15.90 -9.55
C TYR A 370 3.35 14.65 -10.33
N PHE A 371 2.24 14.71 -11.07
CA PHE A 371 1.77 13.54 -11.83
C PHE A 371 2.72 13.17 -12.97
N THR A 372 3.42 14.14 -13.56
CA THR A 372 4.50 13.85 -14.52
C THR A 372 5.67 13.16 -13.82
N MET A 373 6.07 13.65 -12.65
CA MET A 373 7.12 13.06 -11.82
C MET A 373 6.77 11.62 -11.39
N GLU A 374 5.53 11.37 -10.96
CA GLU A 374 5.02 10.03 -10.61
C GLU A 374 5.02 9.08 -11.82
N SER A 375 4.76 9.62 -13.01
CA SER A 375 4.72 8.86 -14.26
C SER A 375 6.11 8.55 -14.84
N LEU A 376 7.18 9.22 -14.36
CA LEU A 376 8.56 8.96 -14.81
C LEU A 376 9.02 7.52 -14.53
N LYS A 377 8.40 6.82 -13.58
CA LYS A 377 8.66 5.39 -13.32
C LYS A 377 8.42 4.51 -14.55
N GLN A 378 7.61 4.99 -15.51
CA GLN A 378 7.36 4.30 -16.79
C GLN A 378 8.53 4.46 -17.77
N VAL A 379 9.33 5.52 -17.66
CA VAL A 379 10.54 5.73 -18.48
C VAL A 379 11.67 4.86 -17.94
N HIS A 380 11.89 4.90 -16.62
CA HIS A 380 12.89 4.07 -15.97
C HIS A 380 12.43 3.71 -14.55
N PHE A 381 12.61 2.45 -14.16
CA PHE A 381 12.14 1.90 -12.89
C PHE A 381 12.70 2.62 -11.64
N LEU A 382 13.88 3.25 -11.77
CA LEU A 382 14.54 4.02 -10.71
C LEU A 382 13.80 5.33 -10.35
N TYR A 383 13.02 5.89 -11.28
CA TYR A 383 12.42 7.22 -11.14
C TYR A 383 11.12 7.14 -10.36
N GLN A 384 11.22 6.94 -9.05
CA GLN A 384 10.08 6.88 -8.14
C GLN A 384 10.14 8.01 -7.14
N TYR A 385 9.12 8.86 -7.17
CA TYR A 385 9.04 10.03 -6.30
C TYR A 385 7.74 9.99 -5.51
N SER A 386 7.84 10.24 -4.20
CA SER A 386 6.68 10.30 -3.32
C SER A 386 6.04 11.69 -3.38
N LEU A 387 4.76 11.79 -2.99
CA LEU A 387 4.13 13.09 -2.79
C LEU A 387 4.89 13.95 -1.78
N GLN A 388 5.41 13.34 -0.71
CA GLN A 388 6.20 14.06 0.29
C GLN A 388 7.43 14.74 -0.35
N PHE A 389 8.14 14.03 -1.23
CA PHE A 389 9.29 14.59 -1.94
C PHE A 389 8.89 15.85 -2.72
N PHE A 390 7.76 15.82 -3.43
CA PHE A 390 7.25 16.99 -4.15
C PHE A 390 6.84 18.13 -3.21
N LEU A 391 6.14 17.83 -2.12
CA LEU A 391 5.73 18.83 -1.12
C LEU A 391 6.96 19.51 -0.47
N ASP A 392 8.06 18.78 -0.27
CA ASP A 392 9.32 19.36 0.24
C ASP A 392 9.97 20.32 -0.78
N ILE A 393 9.77 20.10 -2.09
CA ILE A 393 10.17 21.07 -3.13
C ILE A 393 9.33 22.32 -2.98
N TYR A 394 8.01 22.14 -2.92
CA TYR A 394 7.07 23.24 -2.88
C TYR A 394 7.27 24.10 -1.62
N HIS A 395 7.46 23.47 -0.46
CA HIS A 395 7.76 24.15 0.79
C HIS A 395 9.05 24.96 0.71
N ASN A 396 10.13 24.41 0.16
CA ASN A 396 11.39 25.13 -0.01
C ASN A 396 11.25 26.33 -0.97
N VAL A 397 10.45 26.21 -2.03
CA VAL A 397 10.18 27.32 -2.98
C VAL A 397 9.31 28.42 -2.36
N LEU A 398 8.38 28.08 -1.46
CA LEU A 398 7.51 29.06 -0.82
C LEU A 398 8.20 29.79 0.34
N TYR A 399 8.93 29.06 1.21
CA TYR A 399 9.43 29.61 2.48
C TYR A 399 10.93 29.88 2.49
N GLU A 400 11.73 29.16 1.71
CA GLU A 400 13.20 29.25 1.73
C GLU A 400 13.78 29.88 0.45
N ASN A 401 12.95 30.54 -0.36
CA ASN A 401 13.37 31.09 -1.65
C ASN A 401 14.13 32.43 -1.50
N PRO A 402 15.43 32.49 -1.90
CA PRO A 402 16.21 33.71 -1.84
C PRO A 402 15.70 34.81 -2.78
N ASN A 403 15.11 34.45 -3.93
CA ASN A 403 14.65 35.39 -4.95
C ASN A 403 13.40 36.17 -4.54
N LEU A 404 12.72 35.75 -3.46
CA LEU A 404 11.60 36.48 -2.87
C LEU A 404 12.04 37.60 -1.92
N LYS A 405 13.32 37.65 -1.56
CA LYS A 405 13.85 38.70 -0.68
C LYS A 405 13.87 40.03 -1.43
N GLY A 406 12.94 40.92 -1.09
CA GLY A 406 12.84 42.27 -1.68
C GLY A 406 11.67 42.48 -2.63
N ALA A 407 10.96 41.42 -3.03
CA ALA A 407 9.71 41.54 -3.79
C ALA A 407 8.52 41.68 -2.84
N THR A 408 7.81 42.81 -2.88
CA THR A 408 6.63 43.08 -2.04
C THR A 408 5.31 42.91 -2.79
N ASP A 409 5.32 43.02 -4.12
CA ASP A 409 4.12 42.91 -4.94
C ASP A 409 3.71 41.44 -5.16
N HIS A 410 2.45 41.11 -4.90
CA HIS A 410 1.95 39.73 -4.96
C HIS A 410 1.96 39.13 -6.37
N THR A 411 1.75 39.95 -7.42
CA THR A 411 1.76 39.46 -8.80
C THR A 411 3.18 39.13 -9.26
N GLN A 412 4.14 39.99 -8.91
CA GLN A 412 5.55 39.75 -9.17
C GLN A 412 6.05 38.52 -8.40
N ARG A 413 5.72 38.41 -7.10
CA ARG A 413 6.07 37.26 -6.27
C ARG A 413 5.54 35.95 -6.83
N LEU A 414 4.28 35.92 -7.25
CA LEU A 414 3.67 34.74 -7.89
C LEU A 414 4.45 34.30 -9.15
N SER A 415 4.88 35.25 -9.99
CA SER A 415 5.68 34.94 -11.18
C SER A 415 7.05 34.34 -10.82
N ILE A 416 7.71 34.85 -9.77
CA ILE A 416 9.00 34.36 -9.26
C ILE A 416 8.83 32.95 -8.69
N ILE A 417 7.82 32.73 -7.83
CA ILE A 417 7.49 31.41 -7.27
C ILE A 417 7.27 30.39 -8.38
N THR A 418 6.48 30.76 -9.39
CA THR A 418 6.16 29.86 -10.50
C THR A 418 7.44 29.50 -11.27
N LYS A 419 8.30 30.47 -11.58
CA LYS A 419 9.58 30.21 -12.25
C LYS A 419 10.48 29.29 -11.43
N ASP A 420 10.67 29.62 -10.16
CA ASP A 420 11.59 28.90 -9.28
C ASP A 420 11.08 27.49 -8.95
N LEU A 421 9.77 27.28 -8.89
CA LEU A 421 9.18 25.96 -8.75
C LEU A 421 9.65 25.01 -9.84
N PHE A 422 9.55 25.41 -11.11
CA PHE A 422 9.96 24.56 -12.23
C PHE A 422 11.47 24.27 -12.19
N GLN A 423 12.28 25.29 -11.86
CA GLN A 423 13.73 25.13 -11.81
C GLN A 423 14.18 24.23 -10.66
N VAL A 424 13.64 24.43 -9.44
CA VAL A 424 13.99 23.61 -8.28
C VAL A 424 13.46 22.18 -8.44
N ALA A 425 12.25 22.01 -9.00
CA ALA A 425 11.72 20.69 -9.34
C ALA A 425 12.64 19.95 -10.33
N PHE A 426 13.06 20.62 -11.41
CA PHE A 426 14.02 20.05 -12.36
C PHE A 426 15.33 19.67 -11.68
N ASN A 427 15.96 20.59 -10.95
CA ASN A 427 17.25 20.36 -10.32
C ASN A 427 17.23 19.20 -9.30
N ARG A 428 16.16 19.08 -8.50
CA ARG A 428 16.02 18.01 -7.51
C ARG A 428 15.79 16.65 -8.16
N VAL A 429 14.98 16.58 -9.21
CA VAL A 429 14.73 15.35 -9.98
C VAL A 429 15.97 14.94 -10.78
N ALA A 430 16.62 15.88 -11.46
CA ALA A 430 17.78 15.63 -12.34
C ALA A 430 18.97 15.03 -11.59
N ARG A 431 19.15 15.34 -10.29
CA ARG A 431 20.19 14.74 -9.43
C ARG A 431 20.06 13.22 -9.31
N GLY A 432 18.85 12.68 -9.40
CA GLY A 432 18.56 11.24 -9.32
C GLY A 432 18.24 10.59 -10.67
N MET A 433 18.45 11.33 -11.78
CA MET A 433 18.06 10.92 -13.12
C MET A 433 19.29 10.69 -14.01
N LEU A 434 19.21 9.71 -14.91
CA LEU A 434 20.25 9.50 -15.92
C LEU A 434 20.30 10.70 -16.87
N HIS A 435 21.51 11.08 -17.28
CA HIS A 435 21.71 12.26 -18.13
C HIS A 435 20.92 12.21 -19.45
N GLN A 436 20.76 11.01 -20.02
CA GLN A 436 19.99 10.79 -21.25
C GLN A 436 18.51 11.19 -21.12
N ASP A 437 17.94 11.10 -19.91
CA ASP A 437 16.52 11.39 -19.66
C ASP A 437 16.26 12.83 -19.20
N HIS A 438 17.32 13.61 -18.94
CA HIS A 438 17.21 15.00 -18.46
C HIS A 438 16.40 15.86 -19.43
N ILE A 439 16.67 15.75 -20.73
CA ILE A 439 15.99 16.53 -21.77
C ILE A 439 14.52 16.14 -21.85
N THR A 440 14.19 14.85 -21.73
CA THR A 440 12.80 14.36 -21.74
C THR A 440 11.99 15.00 -20.62
N PHE A 441 12.54 15.02 -19.39
CA PHE A 441 11.86 15.66 -18.27
C PHE A 441 11.75 17.19 -18.44
N ALA A 442 12.82 17.84 -18.91
CA ALA A 442 12.80 19.28 -19.20
C ALA A 442 11.72 19.65 -20.23
N MET A 443 11.58 18.85 -21.29
CA MET A 443 10.56 19.03 -22.33
C MET A 443 9.13 18.88 -21.78
N LEU A 444 8.91 17.89 -20.91
CA LEU A 444 7.62 17.71 -20.24
C LEU A 444 7.28 18.91 -19.33
N LEU A 445 8.26 19.43 -18.59
CA LEU A 445 8.09 20.66 -17.79
C LEU A 445 7.79 21.87 -18.68
N ALA A 446 8.48 22.05 -19.80
CA ALA A 446 8.20 23.12 -20.75
C ALA A 446 6.76 23.04 -21.29
N ARG A 447 6.29 21.83 -21.64
CA ARG A 447 4.90 21.60 -22.06
C ARG A 447 3.89 21.97 -20.97
N ILE A 448 4.16 21.63 -19.70
CA ILE A 448 3.30 22.00 -18.57
C ILE A 448 3.24 23.52 -18.43
N LYS A 449 4.39 24.21 -18.56
CA LYS A 449 4.47 25.66 -18.48
C LYS A 449 3.63 26.34 -19.58
N LEU A 450 3.70 25.85 -20.82
CA LEU A 450 2.89 26.36 -21.93
C LEU A 450 1.40 26.26 -21.62
N LYS A 451 0.93 25.12 -21.11
CA LYS A 451 -0.48 24.94 -20.71
C LYS A 451 -0.94 25.88 -19.61
N GLY A 452 -0.03 26.38 -18.77
CA GLY A 452 -0.33 27.34 -17.70
C GLY A 452 -0.26 28.80 -18.13
N THR A 453 0.21 29.10 -19.34
CA THR A 453 0.40 30.48 -19.81
C THR A 453 -0.89 30.99 -20.47
N MET A 454 -1.44 32.09 -19.96
CA MET A 454 -2.65 32.71 -20.50
C MET A 454 -2.35 33.29 -21.89
N GLY A 455 -3.20 32.98 -22.88
CA GLY A 455 -3.08 33.51 -24.25
C GLY A 455 -2.20 32.71 -25.21
N GLU A 456 -1.48 31.69 -24.72
CA GLU A 456 -0.67 30.80 -25.55
C GLU A 456 -1.47 29.57 -26.02
N PRO A 457 -1.36 29.16 -27.30
CA PRO A 457 -1.95 27.91 -27.75
C PRO A 457 -1.27 26.71 -27.07
N THR A 458 -2.02 25.64 -26.81
CA THR A 458 -1.46 24.43 -26.18
C THR A 458 -0.71 23.53 -27.15
N TYR A 459 -0.85 23.77 -28.46
CA TYR A 459 -0.23 23.02 -29.56
C TYR A 459 -0.43 21.49 -29.45
N ASP A 460 -1.55 21.03 -28.86
CA ASP A 460 -1.72 19.60 -28.54
C ASP A 460 -1.67 18.71 -29.79
N ALA A 461 -2.19 19.18 -30.94
CA ALA A 461 -2.14 18.45 -32.21
C ALA A 461 -0.70 18.32 -32.75
N GLU A 462 0.06 19.42 -32.69
CA GLU A 462 1.48 19.45 -33.11
C GLU A 462 2.36 18.61 -32.19
N PHE A 463 2.15 18.69 -30.86
CA PHE A 463 2.85 17.83 -29.91
C PHE A 463 2.55 16.35 -30.13
N GLN A 464 1.29 16.00 -30.42
CA GLN A 464 0.93 14.62 -30.71
C GLN A 464 1.59 14.12 -32.01
N HIS A 465 1.66 14.99 -33.03
CA HIS A 465 2.37 14.70 -34.26
C HIS A 465 3.88 14.58 -34.04
N PHE A 466 4.48 15.43 -33.21
CA PHE A 466 5.90 15.34 -32.87
C PHE A 466 6.25 14.01 -32.19
N LEU A 467 5.39 13.54 -31.27
CA LEU A 467 5.63 12.29 -30.53
C LEU A 467 5.32 11.03 -31.35
N ARG A 468 4.26 11.04 -32.18
CA ARG A 468 3.72 9.83 -32.83
C ARG A 468 3.54 9.95 -34.35
N GLY A 469 3.96 11.05 -34.96
CA GLY A 469 3.81 11.32 -36.40
C GLY A 469 4.52 10.29 -37.28
N LYS A 470 5.59 9.67 -36.79
CA LYS A 470 6.28 8.56 -37.47
C LYS A 470 5.42 7.28 -37.58
N GLU A 471 4.31 7.17 -36.87
CA GLU A 471 3.37 6.04 -36.98
C GLU A 471 2.24 6.30 -37.98
N ILE A 472 2.10 7.53 -38.48
CA ILE A 472 1.02 7.88 -39.43
C ILE A 472 1.27 7.15 -40.75
N VAL A 473 0.27 6.37 -41.16
CA VAL A 473 0.30 5.60 -42.41
C VAL A 473 0.14 6.53 -43.60
N LEU A 474 1.11 6.49 -44.51
CA LEU A 474 1.04 7.19 -45.79
C LEU A 474 0.29 6.36 -46.83
N SER A 475 -0.46 7.03 -47.71
CA SER A 475 -1.06 6.37 -48.87
C SER A 475 0.03 5.92 -49.85
N ALA A 476 -0.04 4.67 -50.29
CA ALA A 476 0.93 4.09 -51.21
C ALA A 476 1.05 4.92 -52.50
N GLY A 477 2.26 5.43 -52.78
CA GLY A 477 2.56 6.23 -53.98
C GLY A 477 2.45 7.75 -53.82
N SER A 478 2.22 8.28 -52.61
CA SER A 478 2.00 9.71 -52.36
C SER A 478 3.26 10.52 -52.00
N THR A 479 4.47 9.99 -52.15
CA THR A 479 5.70 10.72 -51.77
C THR A 479 6.16 11.63 -52.92
N PRO A 480 6.06 12.97 -52.78
CA PRO A 480 6.52 13.90 -53.80
C PRO A 480 8.05 13.81 -53.93
N LYS A 481 8.56 13.86 -55.16
CA LYS A 481 10.00 14.00 -55.40
C LYS A 481 10.40 15.45 -55.18
N ILE A 482 10.95 15.73 -54.01
CA ILE A 482 11.52 17.04 -53.65
C ILE A 482 13.03 16.96 -53.85
N GLN A 483 13.62 17.92 -54.56
CA GLN A 483 15.06 17.95 -54.81
C GLN A 483 15.83 18.13 -53.49
N GLY A 484 16.93 17.40 -53.30
CA GLY A 484 17.76 17.46 -52.09
C GLY A 484 17.35 16.53 -50.96
N LEU A 485 16.07 16.14 -50.85
CA LEU A 485 15.59 15.27 -49.76
C LEU A 485 15.77 13.78 -50.04
N THR A 486 16.06 13.02 -48.99
CA THR A 486 15.97 11.56 -49.01
C THR A 486 14.52 11.09 -49.02
N VAL A 487 14.27 9.83 -49.37
CA VAL A 487 12.91 9.24 -49.34
C VAL A 487 12.29 9.33 -47.94
N GLU A 488 13.08 9.06 -46.89
CA GLU A 488 12.63 9.15 -45.50
C GLU A 488 12.25 10.59 -45.10
N GLN A 489 13.07 11.58 -45.51
CA GLN A 489 12.78 12.99 -45.24
C GLN A 489 11.53 13.47 -46.01
N ALA A 490 11.38 13.06 -47.27
CA ALA A 490 10.20 13.40 -48.07
C ALA A 490 8.91 12.80 -47.49
N GLU A 491 8.97 11.57 -46.97
CA GLU A 491 7.84 10.98 -46.24
C GLU A 491 7.50 11.77 -44.97
N ALA A 492 8.49 12.22 -44.21
CA ALA A 492 8.28 13.05 -43.02
C ALA A 492 7.63 14.40 -43.38
N VAL A 493 8.05 15.04 -44.48
CA VAL A 493 7.44 16.28 -44.99
C VAL A 493 5.96 16.08 -45.34
N VAL A 494 5.60 14.95 -45.98
CA VAL A 494 4.19 14.63 -46.28
C VAL A 494 3.38 14.50 -44.99
N ARG A 495 3.91 13.81 -43.98
CA ARG A 495 3.21 13.66 -42.69
C ARG A 495 3.05 15.00 -41.99
N LEU A 496 4.09 15.83 -41.97
CA LEU A 496 4.05 17.15 -41.34
C LEU A 496 3.04 18.08 -42.06
N SER A 497 2.92 17.97 -43.38
CA SER A 497 1.94 18.75 -44.18
C SER A 497 0.48 18.47 -43.85
N CYS A 498 0.18 17.40 -43.10
CA CYS A 498 -1.16 17.15 -42.58
C CYS A 498 -1.57 18.15 -41.48
N LEU A 499 -0.61 18.84 -40.85
CA LEU A 499 -0.90 19.87 -39.85
C LEU A 499 -1.30 21.19 -40.51
N PRO A 500 -2.29 21.93 -39.97
CA PRO A 500 -2.75 23.19 -40.54
C PRO A 500 -1.62 24.21 -40.75
N ALA A 501 -0.74 24.39 -39.74
CA ALA A 501 0.38 25.32 -39.78
C ALA A 501 1.40 24.99 -40.90
N PHE A 502 1.47 23.74 -41.33
CA PHE A 502 2.44 23.24 -42.32
C PHE A 502 1.77 22.80 -43.64
N LYS A 503 0.53 23.21 -43.90
CA LYS A 503 -0.23 22.79 -45.09
C LYS A 503 0.50 23.10 -46.40
N ASP A 504 1.16 24.25 -46.49
CA ASP A 504 1.88 24.70 -47.69
C ASP A 504 3.37 24.34 -47.68
N LEU A 505 3.80 23.45 -46.77
CA LEU A 505 5.20 23.08 -46.54
C LEU A 505 5.90 22.59 -47.81
N ILE A 506 5.26 21.74 -48.61
CA ILE A 506 5.85 21.18 -49.83
C ILE A 506 6.18 22.30 -50.83
N ALA A 507 5.30 23.28 -50.98
CA ALA A 507 5.51 24.41 -51.88
C ALA A 507 6.62 25.33 -51.36
N LYS A 508 6.65 25.62 -50.04
CA LYS A 508 7.69 26.45 -49.42
C LYS A 508 9.07 25.83 -49.53
N VAL A 509 9.19 24.54 -49.26
CA VAL A 509 10.47 23.80 -49.36
C VAL A 509 11.05 23.81 -50.78
N GLN A 510 10.20 23.84 -51.81
CA GLN A 510 10.66 23.93 -53.20
C GLN A 510 11.02 25.35 -53.63
N ALA A 511 10.48 26.37 -52.97
CA ALA A 511 10.64 27.77 -53.33
C ALA A 511 11.75 28.48 -52.55
N ASP A 512 12.03 28.04 -51.32
CA ASP A 512 12.97 28.71 -50.41
C ASP A 512 14.38 28.13 -50.52
N GLU A 513 15.32 28.92 -51.06
CA GLU A 513 16.73 28.54 -51.17
C GLU A 513 17.40 28.40 -49.79
N GLN A 514 16.89 29.04 -48.74
CA GLN A 514 17.41 28.90 -47.37
C GLN A 514 17.22 27.48 -46.82
N PHE A 515 16.22 26.75 -47.32
CA PHE A 515 16.00 25.36 -46.94
C PHE A 515 17.14 24.45 -47.38
N GLY A 516 17.71 24.67 -48.57
CA GLY A 516 18.88 23.91 -49.05
C GLY A 516 20.10 24.15 -48.17
N ILE A 517 20.33 25.40 -47.76
CA ILE A 517 21.43 25.76 -46.85
C ILE A 517 21.24 25.10 -45.47
N TRP A 518 20.00 25.08 -44.97
CA TRP A 518 19.68 24.42 -43.70
C TRP A 518 19.88 22.90 -43.78
N LEU A 519 19.50 22.28 -44.90
CA LEU A 519 19.63 20.85 -45.12
C LEU A 519 21.09 20.38 -45.14
N ASP A 520 21.98 21.19 -45.71
CA ASP A 520 23.42 20.91 -45.80
C ASP A 520 24.23 21.42 -44.60
N SER A 521 23.60 22.09 -43.63
CA SER A 521 24.25 22.66 -42.46
C SER A 521 24.74 21.58 -41.48
N SER A 522 25.92 21.79 -40.89
CA SER A 522 26.43 20.94 -39.81
C SER A 522 25.75 21.17 -38.45
N SER A 523 25.00 22.28 -38.30
CA SER A 523 24.31 22.68 -37.08
C SER A 523 22.92 23.27 -37.41
N PRO A 524 22.01 22.43 -37.96
CA PRO A 524 20.70 22.88 -38.43
C PRO A 524 19.82 23.48 -37.33
N GLU A 525 20.08 23.18 -36.06
CA GLU A 525 19.38 23.74 -34.91
C GLU A 525 19.57 25.25 -34.72
N GLN A 526 20.61 25.86 -35.32
CA GLN A 526 20.90 27.30 -35.19
C GLN A 526 20.27 28.15 -36.31
N THR A 527 19.90 27.56 -37.44
CA THR A 527 19.51 28.28 -38.66
C THR A 527 18.22 27.73 -39.28
N VAL A 528 17.21 27.49 -38.44
CA VAL A 528 15.93 26.89 -38.87
C VAL A 528 15.16 27.86 -39.78
N PRO A 529 14.83 27.48 -41.04
CA PRO A 529 14.07 28.33 -41.95
C PRO A 529 12.60 28.40 -41.54
N TYR A 530 11.97 29.55 -41.80
CA TYR A 530 10.58 29.79 -41.44
C TYR A 530 9.63 29.15 -42.46
N LEU A 531 9.10 27.96 -42.14
CA LEU A 531 8.32 27.14 -43.08
C LEU A 531 6.84 26.95 -42.69
N TRP A 532 6.40 27.49 -41.56
CA TRP A 532 5.00 27.40 -41.11
C TRP A 532 4.22 28.68 -41.41
N SER A 533 2.90 28.62 -41.24
CA SER A 533 1.98 29.75 -41.30
C SER A 533 1.41 29.98 -39.91
N GLU A 534 1.53 31.20 -39.38
CA GLU A 534 0.99 31.59 -38.08
C GLU A 534 -0.43 32.13 -38.23
N GLU A 535 -1.40 31.58 -37.49
CA GLU A 535 -2.76 32.13 -37.42
C GLU A 535 -2.87 33.32 -36.44
N THR A 536 -1.89 33.49 -35.53
CA THR A 536 -1.74 34.63 -34.61
C THR A 536 -0.26 34.85 -34.25
N PRO A 537 0.30 36.07 -34.41
CA PRO A 537 1.69 36.34 -34.03
C PRO A 537 1.84 36.26 -32.50
N THR A 538 2.89 35.57 -32.05
CA THR A 538 3.30 35.51 -30.64
C THR A 538 3.63 36.91 -30.11
N SER A 539 3.30 37.19 -28.85
CA SER A 539 3.64 38.47 -28.21
C SER A 539 5.16 38.68 -28.22
N GLU A 540 5.60 39.80 -28.79
CA GLU A 540 6.98 40.33 -28.90
C GLU A 540 8.06 39.51 -28.16
N SER A 541 8.67 38.56 -28.88
CA SER A 541 10.03 38.12 -28.53
C SER A 541 11.00 39.19 -29.04
N ASP A 542 11.41 40.06 -28.12
CA ASP A 542 12.57 40.95 -28.30
C ASP A 542 13.78 40.09 -28.76
N PRO A 543 14.40 40.33 -29.92
CA PRO A 543 15.53 39.55 -30.39
C PRO A 543 16.78 39.97 -29.60
N GLY A 544 16.89 39.49 -28.37
CA GLY A 544 18.11 39.61 -27.58
C GLY A 544 19.26 38.86 -28.27
N PRO A 545 20.47 39.45 -28.37
CA PRO A 545 21.59 38.82 -29.04
C PRO A 545 21.96 37.51 -28.31
N CYS A 546 22.10 36.43 -29.08
CA CYS A 546 22.65 35.17 -28.62
C CYS A 546 24.05 35.41 -28.03
N HIS A 547 24.14 35.53 -26.70
CA HIS A 547 25.41 35.48 -26.01
C HIS A 547 25.94 34.05 -26.10
N SER A 548 27.05 33.92 -26.83
CA SER A 548 27.92 32.76 -26.85
C SER A 548 28.27 32.32 -25.43
N LEU A 549 27.81 31.14 -25.05
CA LEU A 549 28.41 30.38 -23.96
C LEU A 549 29.82 30.01 -24.40
N SER A 550 30.79 30.81 -23.98
CA SER A 550 32.19 30.41 -23.91
C SER A 550 32.43 29.88 -22.50
N GLU A 551 32.83 28.61 -22.42
CA GLU A 551 33.35 27.97 -21.19
C GLU A 551 34.56 28.76 -20.65
N PRO A 552 34.83 28.66 -19.35
CA PRO A 552 35.64 27.54 -18.86
C PRO A 552 34.95 26.60 -17.86
#